data_AF-A0A9D8WPZ2-F1
#
_entry.id   AF-A0A9D8WPZ2-F1
#
_cell.length_a   1.000
_cell.length_b   1.000
_cell.length_c   1.000
_cell.angle_alpha   90.00
_cell.angle_beta   90.00
_cell.angle_gamma   90.00
#
_symmetry.space_group_name_H-M   'P 1'
#
loop_
_entity.id
_entity.type
_entity.pdbx_description
1 polymer ?
#
loop_
_entity_poly.entity_id
_entity_poly.type
_entity_poly.pdbx_seq_one_letter_code
_entity_poly.pdbx_strand_id
1 'polypeptide(L)'
;MKRLVVLYLMMMSWCMASWADSPLTSTNFSYAYSEHPMVAMAAEYDPLGDPIPEKLLKFLTNKKSPVDVRLAVVNELKWSSEGNDGFGQFTEALIRRYKAKDQFEMAEKLDAKTLAVYAYAMAMNNRYDLYESNRLAHEAVDKDKEHSFSVAMACALIEAQVHFDGSWSKIYPTVAEVVNDATLKRDMRQSAIDIIMEYIVLYKEE
;
A
#
# COMPACT_ATOMS: atom_id res chain seq x y z
N MET A 1 -38.18 5.92 -34.64
CA MET A 1 -38.19 5.70 -33.16
C MET A 1 -37.34 4.50 -32.74
N LYS A 2 -37.56 3.29 -33.27
CA LYS A 2 -36.77 2.09 -32.88
C LYS A 2 -35.25 2.20 -33.11
N ARG A 3 -34.80 2.90 -34.16
CA ARG A 3 -33.37 3.10 -34.47
C ARG A 3 -32.65 4.10 -33.54
N LEU A 4 -33.40 5.04 -32.95
CA LEU A 4 -32.85 6.02 -31.98
C LEU A 4 -32.65 5.38 -30.59
N VAL A 5 -33.50 4.42 -30.21
CA VAL A 5 -33.38 3.66 -28.95
C VAL A 5 -32.14 2.77 -28.94
N VAL A 6 -31.80 2.15 -30.09
CA VAL A 6 -30.59 1.31 -30.22
C VAL A 6 -29.31 2.14 -30.12
N LEU A 7 -29.30 3.36 -30.67
CA LEU A 7 -28.18 4.30 -30.53
C LEU A 7 -27.98 4.78 -29.08
N TYR A 8 -29.07 4.98 -28.34
CA TYR A 8 -29.02 5.36 -26.92
C TYR A 8 -28.50 4.21 -26.03
N LEU A 9 -28.88 2.97 -26.34
CA LEU A 9 -28.41 1.77 -25.64
C LEU A 9 -26.92 1.48 -25.89
N MET A 10 -26.41 1.76 -27.10
CA MET A 10 -24.98 1.61 -27.41
C MET A 10 -24.10 2.72 -26.81
N MET A 11 -24.65 3.91 -26.54
CA MET A 11 -23.92 4.98 -25.86
C MET A 11 -23.81 4.75 -24.34
N MET A 12 -24.76 4.05 -23.72
CA MET A 12 -24.69 3.71 -22.28
C MET A 12 -23.69 2.59 -21.97
N SER A 13 -23.30 1.75 -22.94
CA SER A 13 -22.34 0.67 -22.71
C SER A 13 -20.87 1.12 -22.68
N TRP A 14 -20.58 2.41 -22.86
CA TRP A 14 -19.20 2.94 -22.87
C TRP A 14 -18.76 3.62 -21.57
N CYS A 15 -19.67 3.80 -20.61
CA CYS A 15 -19.37 4.38 -19.32
C CYS A 15 -19.65 3.33 -18.25
N MET A 16 -18.73 2.40 -17.98
CA MET A 16 -18.46 1.82 -16.66
C MET A 16 -17.22 0.91 -16.76
N ALA A 17 -16.06 1.47 -17.14
CA ALA A 17 -14.83 1.02 -16.51
C ALA A 17 -14.78 1.74 -15.15
N SER A 18 -15.62 1.31 -14.20
CA SER A 18 -15.38 1.66 -12.81
C SER A 18 -14.04 1.05 -12.48
N TRP A 19 -13.03 1.88 -12.20
CA TRP A 19 -11.86 1.42 -11.48
C TRP A 19 -12.42 0.84 -10.19
N ALA A 20 -12.45 -0.49 -10.11
CA ALA A 20 -13.01 -1.14 -8.95
C ALA A 20 -12.13 -0.73 -7.77
N ASP A 21 -12.75 -0.11 -6.77
CA ASP A 21 -12.14 0.16 -5.49
C ASP A 21 -11.52 -1.16 -5.01
N SER A 22 -10.22 -1.16 -4.74
CA SER A 22 -9.49 -2.35 -4.32
C SER A 22 -8.94 -2.22 -2.89
N PRO A 23 -8.65 -3.33 -2.19
CA PRO A 23 -8.18 -3.30 -0.80
C PRO A 23 -6.99 -2.38 -0.53
N LEU A 24 -6.01 -2.32 -1.44
CA LEU A 24 -4.80 -1.50 -1.26
C LEU A 24 -5.06 0.00 -1.38
N THR A 25 -5.90 0.45 -2.32
CA THR A 25 -6.04 1.88 -2.65
C THR A 25 -7.30 2.53 -2.07
N SER A 26 -8.24 1.73 -1.58
CA SER A 26 -9.51 2.24 -1.01
C SER A 26 -9.47 2.33 0.51
N THR A 27 -8.39 1.86 1.13
CA THR A 27 -8.10 1.99 2.56
C THR A 27 -7.21 3.21 2.77
N ASN A 28 -7.77 4.42 2.69
CA ASN A 28 -7.02 5.67 2.85
C ASN A 28 -6.66 5.96 4.33
N PHE A 29 -5.92 5.04 4.95
CA PHE A 29 -5.58 5.09 6.37
C PHE A 29 -4.55 6.16 6.70
N SER A 30 -3.91 6.78 5.71
CA SER A 30 -3.08 7.97 5.90
C SER A 30 -3.83 9.11 6.60
N TYR A 31 -5.15 9.21 6.42
CA TYR A 31 -6.00 10.22 7.05
C TYR A 31 -5.88 10.21 8.58
N ALA A 32 -5.70 9.02 9.16
CA ALA A 32 -5.47 8.84 10.59
C ALA A 32 -4.15 9.48 11.08
N TYR A 33 -3.28 9.92 10.18
CA TYR A 33 -1.98 10.56 10.46
C TYR A 33 -1.84 11.92 9.78
N SER A 34 -2.95 12.54 9.34
CA SER A 34 -2.94 13.81 8.59
C SER A 34 -2.22 14.95 9.31
N GLU A 35 -2.14 14.92 10.64
CA GLU A 35 -1.40 15.89 11.44
C GLU A 35 0.12 15.63 11.49
N HIS A 36 0.58 14.45 11.06
CA HIS A 36 2.00 14.13 11.03
C HIS A 36 2.68 14.89 9.88
N PRO A 37 3.77 15.65 10.12
CA PRO A 37 4.36 16.54 9.10
C PRO A 37 4.78 15.85 7.80
N MET A 38 5.17 14.58 7.85
CA MET A 38 5.55 13.82 6.65
C MET A 38 4.33 13.35 5.84
N VAL A 39 3.21 13.09 6.51
CA VAL A 39 1.97 12.69 5.82
C VAL A 39 1.32 13.93 5.20
N ALA A 40 1.28 15.06 5.92
CA ALA A 40 0.84 16.34 5.37
C ALA A 40 1.67 16.76 4.14
N MET A 41 2.99 16.61 4.20
CA MET A 41 3.86 16.87 3.04
C MET A 41 3.59 15.92 1.86
N ALA A 42 3.26 14.65 2.13
CA ALA A 42 2.88 13.72 1.08
C ALA A 42 1.54 14.09 0.43
N ALA A 43 0.58 14.62 1.20
CA ALA A 43 -0.73 15.04 0.69
C ALA A 43 -0.66 16.28 -0.21
N GLU A 44 0.31 17.17 0.01
CA GLU A 44 0.54 18.38 -0.80
C GLU A 44 1.39 18.11 -2.05
N TYR A 45 1.99 16.92 -2.17
CA TYR A 45 2.87 16.56 -3.28
C TYR A 45 2.08 16.23 -4.55
N ASP A 46 2.49 16.80 -5.69
CA ASP A 46 1.96 16.46 -7.01
C ASP A 46 2.79 15.36 -7.68
N PRO A 47 2.28 14.11 -7.78
CA PRO A 47 3.02 12.99 -8.35
C PRO A 47 3.22 13.07 -9.87
N LEU A 48 2.53 13.99 -10.56
CA LEU A 48 2.62 14.13 -12.02
C LEU A 48 3.67 15.16 -12.47
N GLY A 49 4.14 16.03 -11.56
CA GLY A 49 4.98 17.18 -11.91
C GLY A 49 6.39 17.14 -11.31
N ASP A 50 6.54 16.74 -10.05
CA ASP A 50 7.76 16.96 -9.28
C ASP A 50 8.40 15.65 -8.78
N PRO A 51 9.74 15.59 -8.57
CA PRO A 51 10.43 14.57 -7.76
C PRO A 51 9.85 14.41 -6.36
N ILE A 52 9.83 13.18 -5.83
CA ILE A 52 9.47 12.97 -4.42
C ILE A 52 10.42 13.83 -3.58
N PRO A 53 9.89 14.69 -2.69
CA PRO A 53 10.71 15.52 -1.83
C PRO A 53 11.76 14.70 -1.08
N GLU A 54 13.02 15.14 -1.12
CA GLU A 54 14.14 14.43 -0.49
C GLU A 54 13.89 14.15 1.00
N LYS A 55 13.13 15.03 1.67
CA LYS A 55 12.71 14.85 3.07
C LYS A 55 11.81 13.63 3.26
N LEU A 56 10.88 13.35 2.33
CA LEU A 56 10.05 12.14 2.36
C LEU A 56 10.90 10.90 2.10
N LEU A 57 11.81 10.92 1.13
CA LEU A 57 12.74 9.81 0.87
C LEU A 57 13.62 9.50 2.09
N LYS A 58 14.19 10.53 2.72
CA LYS A 58 14.96 10.39 3.97
C LYS A 58 14.11 9.81 5.10
N PHE A 59 12.84 10.21 5.20
CA PHE A 59 11.93 9.70 6.21
C PHE A 59 11.57 8.22 5.98
N LEU A 60 11.18 7.85 4.75
CA LEU A 60 10.80 6.49 4.36
C LEU A 60 11.96 5.49 4.53
N THR A 61 13.17 5.90 4.16
CA THR A 61 14.37 5.06 4.25
C THR A 61 14.94 4.97 5.68
N ASN A 62 14.48 5.80 6.62
CA ASN A 62 14.99 5.80 7.98
C ASN A 62 14.30 4.72 8.85
N LYS A 63 15.01 3.62 9.11
CA LYS A 63 14.52 2.54 10.00
C LYS A 63 14.14 2.96 11.43
N LYS A 64 14.57 4.14 11.90
CA LYS A 64 14.17 4.68 13.20
C LYS A 64 12.81 5.38 13.17
N SER A 65 12.30 5.72 11.99
CA SER A 65 10.96 6.28 11.83
C SER A 65 9.89 5.21 12.14
N PRO A 66 8.79 5.57 12.80
CA PRO A 66 7.66 4.66 13.03
C PRO A 66 7.20 4.01 11.73
N VAL A 67 6.98 2.69 11.76
CA VAL A 67 6.65 1.93 10.55
C VAL A 67 5.24 2.24 10.06
N ASP A 68 4.28 2.40 10.97
CA ASP A 68 2.91 2.82 10.70
C ASP A 68 2.84 4.16 9.97
N VAL A 69 3.63 5.14 10.41
CA VAL A 69 3.67 6.46 9.76
C VAL A 69 4.37 6.38 8.40
N ARG A 70 5.40 5.54 8.24
CA ARG A 70 6.02 5.32 6.92
C ARG A 70 5.03 4.67 5.95
N LEU A 71 4.25 3.69 6.40
CA LEU A 71 3.18 3.09 5.61
C LEU A 71 2.10 4.12 5.27
N ALA A 72 1.73 5.00 6.19
CA ALA A 72 0.78 6.09 5.94
C ALA A 72 1.29 7.09 4.88
N VAL A 73 2.60 7.43 4.91
CA VAL A 73 3.21 8.25 3.86
C VAL A 73 3.14 7.54 2.50
N VAL A 74 3.40 6.21 2.47
CA VAL A 74 3.24 5.43 1.24
C VAL A 74 1.77 5.44 0.77
N ASN A 75 0.81 5.21 1.67
CA ASN A 75 -0.61 5.25 1.34
C ASN A 75 -1.04 6.62 0.75
N GLU A 76 -0.51 7.73 1.28
CA GLU A 76 -0.83 9.09 0.83
C GLU A 76 -0.18 9.48 -0.50
N LEU A 77 1.05 9.02 -0.77
CA LEU A 77 1.84 9.44 -1.94
C LEU A 77 1.23 9.06 -3.30
N LYS A 78 0.12 8.30 -3.31
CA LYS A 78 -0.65 7.92 -4.51
C LYS A 78 0.27 7.45 -5.64
N TRP A 79 1.15 6.49 -5.31
CA TRP A 79 2.12 5.89 -6.23
C TRP A 79 1.43 5.51 -7.53
N SER A 80 1.86 6.14 -8.61
CA SER A 80 1.31 5.93 -9.93
C SER A 80 2.44 5.51 -10.85
N SER A 81 2.19 4.46 -11.65
CA SER A 81 3.05 4.12 -12.78
C SER A 81 2.99 5.17 -13.89
N GLU A 82 1.98 6.04 -13.87
CA GLU A 82 1.83 7.19 -14.76
C GLU A 82 2.32 8.47 -14.06
N GLY A 83 3.29 9.17 -14.64
CA GLY A 83 3.86 10.39 -14.07
C GLY A 83 5.32 10.21 -13.67
N ASN A 84 5.71 10.80 -12.55
CA ASN A 84 7.07 10.66 -12.06
C ASN A 84 7.29 9.32 -11.37
N ASP A 85 8.40 8.64 -11.69
CA ASP A 85 8.76 7.32 -11.14
C ASP A 85 9.13 7.43 -9.65
N GLY A 86 8.12 7.64 -8.81
CA GLY A 86 8.27 7.80 -7.37
C GLY A 86 8.82 6.53 -6.74
N PHE A 87 8.32 5.37 -7.17
CA PHE A 87 8.78 4.08 -6.67
C PHE A 87 10.25 3.82 -7.03
N GLY A 88 10.68 4.14 -8.24
CA GLY A 88 12.08 4.10 -8.63
C GLY A 88 12.94 5.03 -7.78
N GLN A 89 12.50 6.27 -7.54
CA GLN A 89 13.22 7.21 -6.66
C GLN A 89 13.37 6.67 -5.22
N PHE A 90 12.33 6.02 -4.68
CA PHE A 90 12.40 5.37 -3.37
C PHE A 90 13.34 4.17 -3.37
N THR A 91 13.28 3.34 -4.41
CA THR A 91 14.17 2.19 -4.62
C THR A 91 15.63 2.63 -4.67
N GLU A 92 15.94 3.65 -5.47
CA GLU A 92 17.28 4.21 -5.55
C GLU A 92 17.77 4.79 -4.21
N ALA A 93 16.88 5.46 -3.47
CA ALA A 93 17.21 6.00 -2.15
C ALA A 93 17.60 4.88 -1.17
N LEU A 94 16.92 3.73 -1.21
CA LEU A 94 17.28 2.54 -0.45
C LEU A 94 18.61 1.93 -0.93
N ILE A 95 18.80 1.75 -2.23
CA ILE A 95 20.05 1.22 -2.81
C ILE A 95 21.25 2.06 -2.33
N ARG A 96 21.16 3.39 -2.43
CA ARG A 96 22.20 4.32 -1.96
C ARG A 96 22.42 4.21 -0.46
N ARG A 97 21.35 4.19 0.35
CA ARG A 97 21.45 4.13 1.82
C ARG A 97 22.10 2.84 2.32
N TYR A 98 21.75 1.72 1.70
CA TYR A 98 22.23 0.39 2.09
C TYR A 98 23.49 -0.04 1.32
N LYS A 99 24.04 0.83 0.46
CA LYS A 99 25.23 0.58 -0.38
C LYS A 99 25.11 -0.76 -1.10
N ALA A 100 23.94 -1.01 -1.70
CA ALA A 100 23.68 -2.19 -2.51
C ALA A 100 24.02 -1.90 -3.98
N LYS A 101 24.30 -2.93 -4.76
CA LYS A 101 24.53 -2.80 -6.21
C LYS A 101 23.24 -2.68 -6.99
N ASP A 102 22.22 -3.39 -6.55
CA ASP A 102 20.92 -3.50 -7.21
C ASP A 102 19.80 -3.70 -6.17
N GLN A 103 18.57 -3.83 -6.68
CA GLN A 103 17.37 -4.01 -5.88
C GLN A 103 17.36 -5.34 -5.10
N PHE A 104 17.95 -6.41 -5.65
CA PHE A 104 17.97 -7.72 -5.00
C PHE A 104 18.88 -7.69 -3.77
N GLU A 105 20.12 -7.22 -3.94
CA GLU A 105 21.05 -7.06 -2.82
C GLU A 105 20.51 -6.05 -1.79
N MET A 106 19.77 -5.04 -2.23
CA MET A 106 19.12 -4.08 -1.34
C MET A 106 18.07 -4.75 -0.45
N ALA A 107 17.15 -5.52 -1.05
CA ALA A 107 16.07 -6.20 -0.33
C ALA A 107 16.59 -7.17 0.74
N GLU A 108 17.67 -7.91 0.45
CA GLU A 108 18.31 -8.82 1.41
C GLU A 108 18.81 -8.09 2.67
N LYS A 109 19.27 -6.84 2.53
CA LYS A 109 19.82 -6.01 3.62
C LYS A 109 18.77 -5.25 4.43
N LEU A 110 17.53 -5.17 3.96
CA LEU A 110 16.48 -4.44 4.68
C LEU A 110 16.08 -5.21 5.95
N ASP A 111 15.80 -4.44 7.02
CA ASP A 111 15.12 -4.99 8.18
C ASP A 111 13.63 -5.19 7.89
N ALA A 112 12.95 -6.01 8.71
CA ALA A 112 11.54 -6.35 8.53
C ALA A 112 10.65 -5.13 8.25
N LYS A 113 10.76 -4.09 9.09
CA LYS A 113 9.94 -2.88 8.97
C LYS A 113 10.20 -2.10 7.69
N THR A 114 11.45 -1.97 7.26
CA THR A 114 11.77 -1.26 6.01
C THR A 114 11.41 -2.11 4.79
N LEU A 115 11.56 -3.42 4.88
CA LEU A 115 11.12 -4.36 3.84
C LEU A 115 9.60 -4.32 3.65
N ALA A 116 8.83 -4.28 4.73
CA ALA A 116 7.37 -4.12 4.67
C ALA A 116 6.94 -2.81 4.00
N VAL A 117 7.57 -1.70 4.35
CA VAL A 117 7.32 -0.39 3.68
C VAL A 117 7.66 -0.45 2.20
N TYR A 118 8.75 -1.12 1.84
CA TYR A 118 9.17 -1.29 0.44
C TYR A 118 8.20 -2.17 -0.35
N ALA A 119 7.81 -3.31 0.20
CA ALA A 119 6.83 -4.21 -0.38
C ALA A 119 5.47 -3.53 -0.59
N TYR A 120 5.00 -2.77 0.42
CA TYR A 120 3.77 -2.00 0.33
C TYR A 120 3.84 -0.92 -0.74
N ALA A 121 4.94 -0.17 -0.84
CA ALA A 121 5.14 0.82 -1.90
C ALA A 121 5.18 0.18 -3.30
N MET A 122 5.79 -1.00 -3.44
CA MET A 122 5.82 -1.77 -4.69
C MET A 122 4.40 -2.17 -5.12
N ALA A 123 3.61 -2.69 -4.18
CA ALA A 123 2.22 -3.09 -4.44
C ALA A 123 1.33 -1.89 -4.80
N MET A 124 1.53 -0.74 -4.13
CA MET A 124 0.82 0.50 -4.45
C MET A 124 1.17 1.01 -5.86
N ASN A 125 2.44 0.89 -6.27
CA ASN A 125 2.91 1.31 -7.58
C ASN A 125 2.39 0.44 -8.73
N ASN A 126 2.31 -0.88 -8.54
CA ASN A 126 1.77 -1.81 -9.53
C ASN A 126 0.86 -2.87 -8.87
N ARG A 127 -0.40 -2.48 -8.63
CA ARG A 127 -1.40 -3.36 -7.99
C ARG A 127 -1.90 -4.53 -8.85
N TYR A 128 -1.45 -4.63 -10.10
CA TYR A 128 -1.84 -5.69 -11.04
C TYR A 128 -0.78 -6.81 -11.14
N ASP A 129 0.47 -6.56 -10.73
CA ASP A 129 1.52 -7.57 -10.64
C ASP A 129 2.11 -7.57 -9.23
N LEU A 130 1.54 -8.43 -8.38
CA LEU A 130 1.80 -8.45 -6.96
C LEU A 130 2.78 -9.54 -6.54
N TYR A 131 3.24 -10.42 -7.44
CA TYR A 131 4.02 -11.60 -7.07
C TYR A 131 5.22 -11.24 -6.18
N GLU A 132 6.03 -10.29 -6.63
CA GLU A 132 7.24 -9.90 -5.91
C GLU A 132 6.92 -9.09 -4.64
N SER A 133 5.95 -8.17 -4.71
CA SER A 133 5.53 -7.39 -3.53
C SER A 133 4.99 -8.29 -2.41
N ASN A 134 4.18 -9.29 -2.77
CA ASN A 134 3.63 -10.25 -1.81
C ASN A 134 4.73 -11.13 -1.22
N ARG A 135 5.66 -11.63 -2.06
CA ARG A 135 6.82 -12.40 -1.61
C ARG A 135 7.66 -11.61 -0.59
N LEU A 136 7.97 -10.35 -0.88
CA LEU A 136 8.75 -9.48 0.00
C LEU A 136 7.99 -9.12 1.29
N ALA A 137 6.66 -9.01 1.23
CA ALA A 137 5.84 -8.74 2.40
C ALA A 137 5.82 -9.93 3.37
N HIS A 138 5.68 -11.16 2.87
CA HIS A 138 5.82 -12.36 3.71
C HIS A 138 7.25 -12.47 4.27
N GLU A 139 8.28 -12.20 3.46
CA GLU A 139 9.66 -12.16 3.96
C GLU A 139 9.87 -11.11 5.07
N ALA A 140 9.17 -9.98 4.99
CA ALA A 140 9.18 -8.97 6.05
C ALA A 140 8.57 -9.49 7.35
N VAL A 141 7.43 -10.20 7.28
CA VAL A 141 6.80 -10.86 8.44
C VAL A 141 7.73 -11.91 9.03
N ASP A 142 8.34 -12.77 8.21
CA ASP A 142 9.26 -13.82 8.67
C ASP A 142 10.52 -13.24 9.36
N LYS A 143 11.00 -12.08 8.88
CA LYS A 143 12.13 -11.36 9.49
C LYS A 143 11.74 -10.63 10.78
N ASP A 144 10.46 -10.42 11.07
CA ASP A 144 10.01 -9.53 12.13
C ASP A 144 9.98 -10.19 13.51
N LYS A 145 11.09 -10.00 14.24
CA LYS A 145 11.23 -10.49 15.62
C LYS A 145 10.44 -9.67 16.64
N GLU A 146 9.93 -8.49 16.28
CA GLU A 146 9.16 -7.65 17.19
C GLU A 146 7.64 -7.91 17.10
N HIS A 147 7.21 -8.77 16.17
CA HIS A 147 5.79 -9.06 15.91
C HIS A 147 4.97 -7.77 15.71
N SER A 148 5.46 -6.85 14.89
CA SER A 148 4.82 -5.57 14.57
C SER A 148 3.48 -5.77 13.90
N PHE A 149 2.44 -5.20 14.50
CA PHE A 149 1.11 -5.18 13.90
C PHE A 149 1.14 -4.48 12.53
N SER A 150 1.90 -3.39 12.40
CA SER A 150 1.98 -2.63 11.16
C SER A 150 2.61 -3.42 10.01
N VAL A 151 3.62 -4.24 10.30
CA VAL A 151 4.26 -5.13 9.31
C VAL A 151 3.25 -6.19 8.84
N ALA A 152 2.57 -6.85 9.77
CA ALA A 152 1.55 -7.84 9.45
C ALA A 152 0.39 -7.23 8.67
N MET A 153 -0.08 -6.03 9.04
CA MET A 153 -1.15 -5.33 8.36
C MET A 153 -0.78 -4.95 6.92
N ALA A 154 0.45 -4.48 6.69
CA ALA A 154 0.93 -4.20 5.33
C ALA A 154 0.93 -5.46 4.46
N CYS A 155 1.37 -6.60 5.01
CA CYS A 155 1.33 -7.88 4.33
C CYS A 155 -0.11 -8.31 4.00
N ALA A 156 -1.02 -8.25 4.98
CA ALA A 156 -2.41 -8.62 4.80
C ALA A 156 -3.14 -7.75 3.77
N LEU A 157 -2.83 -6.46 3.68
CA LEU A 157 -3.41 -5.59 2.64
C LEU A 157 -2.92 -5.96 1.23
N ILE A 158 -1.65 -6.34 1.08
CA ILE A 158 -1.10 -6.83 -0.20
C ILE A 158 -1.75 -8.18 -0.57
N GLU A 159 -1.86 -9.09 0.39
CA GLU A 159 -2.51 -10.40 0.17
C GLU A 159 -4.01 -10.26 -0.13
N ALA A 160 -4.71 -9.33 0.54
CA ALA A 160 -6.09 -8.97 0.22
C ALA A 160 -6.21 -8.47 -1.23
N GLN A 161 -5.26 -7.68 -1.73
CA GLN A 161 -5.24 -7.29 -3.13
C GLN A 161 -5.01 -8.49 -4.06
N VAL A 162 -4.14 -9.44 -3.71
CA VAL A 162 -3.97 -10.68 -4.48
C VAL A 162 -5.31 -11.43 -4.60
N HIS A 163 -6.11 -11.45 -3.53
CA HIS A 163 -7.44 -12.07 -3.53
C HIS A 163 -8.49 -11.32 -4.35
N PHE A 164 -8.29 -10.03 -4.59
CA PHE A 164 -9.22 -9.19 -5.36
C PHE A 164 -9.41 -9.66 -6.81
N ASP A 165 -8.46 -10.40 -7.38
CA ASP A 165 -8.57 -10.90 -8.75
C ASP A 165 -9.38 -12.20 -8.90
N GLY A 166 -9.84 -12.84 -7.81
CA GLY A 166 -10.66 -14.04 -7.95
C GLY A 166 -11.00 -14.85 -6.69
N SER A 167 -10.73 -14.35 -5.48
CA SER A 167 -11.04 -15.02 -4.22
C SER A 167 -11.56 -14.04 -3.17
N TRP A 168 -12.62 -13.30 -3.51
CA TRP A 168 -13.11 -12.17 -2.70
C TRP A 168 -13.49 -12.56 -1.27
N SER A 169 -14.05 -13.76 -1.08
CA SER A 169 -14.36 -14.34 0.24
C SER A 169 -13.15 -14.49 1.17
N LYS A 170 -11.92 -14.39 0.65
CA LYS A 170 -10.68 -14.39 1.45
C LYS A 170 -10.23 -13.01 1.90
N ILE A 171 -10.70 -11.93 1.27
CA ILE A 171 -10.24 -10.55 1.56
C ILE A 171 -10.48 -10.19 3.03
N TYR A 172 -11.71 -10.33 3.49
CA TYR A 172 -12.08 -10.03 4.87
C TYR A 172 -11.30 -10.89 5.90
N PRO A 173 -11.32 -12.24 5.82
CA PRO A 173 -10.65 -13.06 6.83
C PRO A 173 -9.13 -12.81 6.88
N THR A 174 -8.45 -12.59 5.75
CA THR A 174 -7.01 -12.30 5.72
C THR A 174 -6.64 -11.09 6.58
N VAL A 175 -7.37 -9.98 6.45
CA VAL A 175 -7.10 -8.77 7.25
C VAL A 175 -7.63 -8.93 8.69
N ALA A 176 -8.81 -9.55 8.85
CA ALA A 176 -9.42 -9.76 10.16
C ALA A 176 -8.55 -10.65 11.07
N GLU A 177 -7.82 -11.61 10.52
CA GLU A 177 -6.87 -12.44 11.27
C GLU A 177 -5.80 -11.58 11.94
N VAL A 178 -5.16 -10.67 11.19
CA VAL A 178 -4.19 -9.72 11.74
C VAL A 178 -4.81 -8.83 12.81
N VAL A 179 -6.01 -8.27 12.54
CA VAL A 179 -6.70 -7.39 13.51
C VAL A 179 -6.95 -8.10 14.84
N ASN A 180 -7.33 -9.38 14.80
CA ASN A 180 -7.67 -10.17 15.98
C ASN A 180 -6.47 -10.87 16.63
N ASP A 181 -5.29 -10.83 16.03
CA ASP A 181 -4.09 -11.43 16.60
C ASP A 181 -3.60 -10.61 17.82
N ALA A 182 -3.78 -11.19 19.01
CA ALA A 182 -3.36 -10.61 20.28
C ALA A 182 -1.85 -10.75 20.55
N THR A 183 -1.13 -11.54 19.75
CA THR A 183 0.33 -11.72 19.88
C THR A 183 1.11 -10.59 19.21
N LEU A 184 0.49 -9.85 18.29
CA LEU A 184 1.10 -8.71 17.62
C LEU A 184 1.21 -7.49 18.53
N LYS A 185 2.38 -6.84 18.49
CA LYS A 185 2.65 -5.55 19.11
C LYS A 185 1.87 -4.46 18.37
N ARG A 186 0.93 -3.83 19.08
CA ARG A 186 0.10 -2.73 18.56
C ARG A 186 0.94 -1.46 18.38
N ASP A 187 1.52 -1.31 17.19
CA ASP A 187 2.31 -0.16 16.78
C ASP A 187 1.72 0.61 15.59
N MET A 188 0.46 0.33 15.23
CA MET A 188 -0.37 1.11 14.32
C MET A 188 -1.47 1.83 15.11
N ARG A 189 -1.77 3.08 14.75
CA ARG A 189 -2.85 3.87 15.37
C ARG A 189 -4.20 3.20 15.16
N GLN A 190 -5.01 3.12 16.23
CA GLN A 190 -6.34 2.49 16.16
C GLN A 190 -7.24 3.09 15.08
N SER A 191 -7.28 4.42 14.94
CA SER A 191 -8.09 5.06 13.90
C SER A 191 -7.65 4.71 12.47
N ALA A 192 -6.39 4.31 12.25
CA ALA A 192 -5.93 3.79 10.96
C ALA A 192 -6.49 2.38 10.71
N ILE A 193 -6.50 1.54 11.75
CA ILE A 193 -7.08 0.20 11.72
C ILE A 193 -8.59 0.30 11.45
N ASP A 194 -9.27 1.24 12.09
CA ASP A 194 -10.71 1.46 11.91
C ASP A 194 -11.03 1.83 10.45
N ILE A 195 -10.28 2.77 9.85
CA ILE A 195 -10.43 3.14 8.41
C ILE A 195 -10.19 1.93 7.50
N ILE A 196 -9.17 1.11 7.77
CA ILE A 196 -8.92 -0.10 6.99
C ILE A 196 -10.13 -1.03 7.07
N MET A 197 -10.62 -1.29 8.28
CA MET A 197 -11.72 -2.23 8.51
C MET A 197 -13.07 -1.74 8.01
N GLU A 198 -13.33 -0.43 8.02
CA GLU A 198 -14.52 0.18 7.43
C GLU A 198 -14.67 -0.18 5.94
N TYR A 199 -13.56 -0.29 5.21
CA TYR A 199 -13.58 -0.72 3.82
C TYR A 199 -13.57 -2.25 3.70
N ILE A 200 -12.70 -2.94 4.45
CA ILE A 200 -12.52 -4.39 4.33
C ILE A 200 -13.78 -5.18 4.73
N VAL A 201 -14.61 -4.66 5.64
CA VAL A 201 -15.86 -5.31 6.06
C VAL A 201 -16.86 -5.49 4.91
N LEU A 202 -16.72 -4.72 3.82
CA LEU A 202 -17.56 -4.87 2.62
C LEU A 202 -17.42 -6.27 1.98
N TYR A 203 -16.28 -6.93 2.18
CA TYR A 203 -16.00 -8.27 1.65
C TYR A 203 -16.37 -9.41 2.62
N LYS A 204 -17.06 -9.11 3.72
CA LYS A 204 -17.37 -10.09 4.77
C LYS A 204 -18.42 -11.12 4.33
N GLU A 205 -19.30 -10.75 3.41
CA GLU A 205 -20.43 -11.57 2.96
C GLU A 205 -20.23 -12.15 1.54
N GLU A 206 -19.04 -11.97 0.96
CA GLU A 206 -18.63 -12.52 -0.34
C GLU A 206 -18.35 -14.04 -0.31
#